data_AF-A0A652L618-F1
#
_entry.id   AF-A0A652L618-F1
#
_cell.length_a   1.000
_cell.length_b   1.000
_cell.length_c   1.000
_cell.angle_alpha   90.00
_cell.angle_beta   90.00
_cell.angle_gamma   90.00
#
_symmetry.space_group_name_H-M   'P 1'
#
loop_
_entity.id
_entity.type
_entity.pdbx_description
1 polymer ?
#
loop_
_entity_poly.entity_id
_entity_poly.type
_entity_poly.pdbx_seq_one_letter_code
_entity_poly.pdbx_strand_id
1 'polypeptide(L)'
;MGDIGVHRTGGEGRPAVTVDCTPRSGPSREDLEVLDRWMPLVEEPGPADCDGAGCRASERLAGQLAVAAQGKGRRLRHVARTLHESWLRPHGVRLREEAGRLTFSHPVLGRTELVLCPMHTLHTDVWDTCVRLRELTARNGPAGPGH
;
A
#
# COMPACT_ATOMS: atom_id res chain seq x y z
N MET A 1 -16.77 -12.92 -1.55
CA MET A 1 -15.63 -13.11 -2.46
C MET A 1 -15.73 -12.01 -3.50
N GLY A 2 -14.86 -11.00 -3.42
CA GLY A 2 -14.62 -10.13 -4.58
C GLY A 2 -13.63 -10.87 -5.47
N ASP A 3 -13.95 -11.04 -6.75
CA ASP A 3 -13.07 -11.71 -7.71
C ASP A 3 -11.95 -10.77 -8.14
N ILE A 4 -10.71 -11.28 -8.18
CA ILE A 4 -9.59 -10.57 -8.80
C ILE A 4 -9.64 -10.85 -10.31
N GLY A 5 -10.13 -9.90 -11.08
CA GLY A 5 -9.99 -9.89 -12.53
C GLY A 5 -8.58 -9.46 -12.94
N VAL A 6 -7.65 -10.40 -13.13
CA VAL A 6 -6.36 -10.11 -13.76
C VAL A 6 -6.57 -10.03 -15.28
N HIS A 7 -6.87 -8.82 -15.77
CA HIS A 7 -7.03 -8.58 -17.21
C HIS A 7 -5.74 -8.06 -17.83
N ARG A 8 -5.24 -8.75 -18.86
CA ARG A 8 -4.28 -8.18 -19.81
C ARG A 8 -5.07 -7.35 -20.82
N THR A 9 -5.24 -6.06 -20.59
CA THR A 9 -5.74 -5.18 -21.64
C THR A 9 -4.64 -4.98 -22.68
N GLY A 10 -4.89 -5.51 -23.88
CA GLY A 10 -4.01 -5.35 -25.04
C GLY A 10 -3.92 -3.88 -25.44
N GLY A 11 -2.73 -3.32 -25.30
CA GLY A 11 -2.40 -1.94 -25.66
C GLY A 11 -1.09 -1.56 -24.98
N GLU A 12 0.03 -1.79 -25.65
CA GLU A 12 1.39 -1.38 -25.25
C GLU A 12 1.78 -1.63 -23.77
N GLY A 13 1.94 -2.92 -23.43
CA GLY A 13 3.12 -3.36 -22.69
C GLY A 13 3.23 -3.06 -21.20
N ARG A 14 2.14 -2.79 -20.47
CA ARG A 14 2.18 -2.78 -18.99
C ARG A 14 1.14 -3.69 -18.35
N PRO A 15 1.52 -4.53 -17.38
CA PRO A 15 0.56 -5.30 -16.60
C PRO A 15 -0.26 -4.34 -15.73
N ALA A 16 -1.57 -4.27 -16.00
CA ALA A 16 -2.51 -3.56 -15.15
C ALA A 16 -3.14 -4.59 -14.20
N VAL A 17 -2.76 -4.55 -12.92
CA VAL A 17 -3.43 -5.33 -11.87
C VAL A 17 -4.58 -4.47 -11.35
N THR A 18 -5.81 -4.89 -11.63
CA THR A 18 -7.02 -4.28 -11.08
C THR A 18 -7.42 -5.06 -9.83
N VAL A 19 -7.44 -4.40 -8.69
CA VAL A 19 -7.84 -5.01 -7.40
C VAL A 19 -9.18 -4.42 -7.00
N ASP A 20 -10.20 -5.26 -6.94
CA ASP A 20 -11.51 -4.85 -6.42
C ASP A 20 -11.43 -4.71 -4.90
N CYS A 21 -11.22 -3.47 -4.45
CA CYS A 21 -11.13 -3.10 -3.05
C CYS A 21 -12.49 -2.65 -2.49
N THR A 22 -13.61 -3.10 -3.06
CA THR A 22 -14.96 -2.72 -2.63
C THR A 22 -15.25 -3.24 -1.21
N PRO A 23 -15.95 -2.48 -0.33
CA PRO A 23 -15.77 -2.56 1.13
C PRO A 23 -16.29 -3.81 1.88
N ARG A 24 -16.73 -4.89 1.23
CA ARG A 24 -17.30 -6.04 1.96
C ARG A 24 -16.27 -6.99 2.58
N SER A 25 -15.02 -6.97 2.11
CA SER A 25 -13.98 -7.90 2.60
C SER A 25 -12.60 -7.27 2.74
N GLY A 26 -12.33 -6.17 2.03
CA GLY A 26 -10.96 -5.75 1.73
C GLY A 26 -10.25 -6.72 0.77
N PRO A 27 -9.03 -6.38 0.30
CA PRO A 27 -8.19 -7.35 -0.40
C PRO A 27 -7.87 -8.56 0.49
N SER A 28 -7.37 -9.66 -0.05
CA SER A 28 -6.76 -10.74 0.74
C SER A 28 -5.26 -10.51 0.91
N ARG A 29 -4.61 -11.20 1.86
CA ARG A 29 -3.14 -11.17 1.99
C ARG A 29 -2.45 -11.64 0.70
N GLU A 30 -2.98 -12.68 0.07
CA GLU A 30 -2.45 -13.24 -1.18
C GLU A 30 -2.52 -12.21 -2.33
N ASP A 31 -3.60 -11.42 -2.40
CA ASP A 31 -3.77 -10.35 -3.39
C ASP A 31 -2.63 -9.32 -3.27
N LEU A 32 -2.25 -9.01 -2.04
CA LEU A 32 -1.20 -8.05 -1.73
C LEU A 32 0.20 -8.61 -1.99
N GLU A 33 0.43 -9.89 -1.71
CA GLU A 33 1.68 -10.58 -2.06
C GLU A 33 1.89 -10.63 -3.58
N VAL A 34 0.81 -10.79 -4.35
CA VAL A 34 0.87 -10.64 -5.82
C VAL A 34 1.35 -9.24 -6.16
N LEU A 35 0.70 -8.18 -5.66
CA LEU A 35 1.08 -6.78 -5.94
C LEU A 35 2.53 -6.45 -5.59
N ASP A 36 3.04 -6.99 -4.48
CA ASP A 36 4.42 -6.76 -4.02
C ASP A 36 5.45 -7.33 -5.00
N ARG A 37 5.13 -8.43 -5.68
CA ARG A 37 5.96 -9.04 -6.73
C ARG A 37 6.09 -8.18 -7.99
N TRP A 38 5.15 -7.27 -8.25
CA TRP A 38 5.12 -6.46 -9.48
C TRP A 38 5.93 -5.17 -9.39
N MET A 39 6.67 -4.92 -8.30
CA MET A 39 7.69 -3.89 -8.34
C MET A 39 8.92 -4.37 -9.09
N PRO A 40 9.51 -3.55 -9.98
CA PRO A 40 10.83 -3.86 -10.49
C PRO A 40 11.80 -3.89 -9.31
N LEU A 41 12.46 -5.05 -9.12
CA LEU A 41 13.69 -5.10 -8.35
C LEU A 41 14.65 -4.14 -9.03
N VAL A 42 15.02 -3.06 -8.36
CA VAL A 42 16.07 -2.19 -8.84
C VAL A 42 17.36 -2.96 -8.62
N GLU A 43 17.86 -3.61 -9.66
CA GLU A 43 19.29 -3.95 -9.67
C GLU A 43 20.02 -2.61 -9.70
N GLU A 44 20.78 -2.33 -8.64
CA GLU A 44 21.65 -1.17 -8.55
C GLU A 44 22.47 -1.11 -9.84
N PRO A 45 22.41 0.00 -10.62
CA PRO A 45 23.25 0.11 -11.79
C PRO A 45 24.70 0.02 -11.31
N GLY A 46 25.39 -1.06 -11.70
CA GLY A 46 26.81 -1.22 -11.45
C GLY A 46 27.57 0.00 -12.00
N PRO A 47 28.77 0.32 -11.46
CA PRO A 47 29.51 1.51 -11.84
C PRO A 47 29.84 1.45 -13.34
N ALA A 48 29.07 2.15 -14.16
CA ALA A 48 29.28 2.26 -15.59
C ALA A 48 29.97 3.60 -15.87
N ASP A 49 31.14 3.52 -16.52
CA ASP A 49 31.81 4.67 -17.13
C ASP A 49 30.80 5.48 -17.96
N CYS A 50 30.60 6.74 -17.54
CA CYS A 50 29.51 7.58 -18.00
C CYS A 50 29.79 8.21 -19.37
N ASP A 51 29.62 7.47 -20.46
CA ASP A 51 29.42 8.11 -21.76
C ASP A 51 28.02 8.74 -21.83
N GLY A 52 27.86 9.85 -22.56
CA GLY A 52 26.60 10.64 -22.60
C GLY A 52 25.33 9.89 -23.03
N ALA A 53 25.44 8.64 -23.51
CA ALA A 53 24.31 7.73 -23.71
C ALA A 53 23.87 7.02 -22.41
N GLY A 54 24.81 6.66 -21.53
CA GLY A 54 24.55 6.07 -20.21
C GLY A 54 23.83 7.02 -19.27
N CYS A 55 24.18 8.32 -19.28
CA CYS A 55 23.49 9.33 -18.48
C CYS A 55 21.99 9.45 -18.84
N ARG A 56 21.65 9.43 -20.14
CA ARG A 56 20.25 9.48 -20.60
C ARG A 56 19.47 8.21 -20.27
N ALA A 57 20.12 7.05 -20.27
CA ALA A 57 19.51 5.80 -19.85
C ALA A 57 19.19 5.81 -18.34
N SER A 58 20.13 6.30 -17.52
CA SER A 58 19.96 6.47 -16.07
C SER A 58 18.88 7.48 -15.71
N GLU A 59 18.78 8.62 -16.40
CA GLU A 59 17.69 9.60 -16.22
C GLU A 59 16.33 9.01 -16.59
N ARG A 60 16.26 8.24 -17.68
CA ARG A 60 15.02 7.58 -18.11
C ARG A 60 14.58 6.52 -17.10
N LEU A 61 15.53 5.74 -16.56
CA LEU A 61 15.26 4.75 -15.53
C LEU A 61 14.80 5.42 -14.23
N ALA A 62 15.47 6.50 -13.79
CA ALA A 62 15.07 7.27 -12.62
C ALA A 62 13.65 7.85 -12.77
N GLY A 63 13.32 8.39 -13.95
CA GLY A 63 11.96 8.85 -14.26
C GLY A 63 10.92 7.74 -14.21
N GLN A 64 11.25 6.55 -14.72
CA GLN A 64 10.36 5.38 -14.66
C GLN A 64 10.14 4.89 -13.22
N LEU A 65 11.21 4.85 -12.41
CA LEU A 65 11.13 4.48 -10.99
C LEU A 65 10.31 5.48 -10.19
N ALA A 66 10.45 6.79 -10.45
CA ALA A 66 9.66 7.82 -9.79
C ALA A 66 8.15 7.66 -10.09
N VAL A 67 7.79 7.39 -11.35
CA VAL A 67 6.39 7.12 -11.74
C VAL A 67 5.87 5.82 -11.11
N ALA A 68 6.68 4.76 -11.09
CA ALA A 68 6.32 3.49 -10.47
C ALA A 68 6.10 3.64 -8.95
N ALA A 69 7.00 4.35 -8.27
CA ALA A 69 6.92 4.69 -6.85
C ALA A 69 5.66 5.52 -6.56
N GLN A 70 5.35 6.54 -7.37
CA GLN A 70 4.14 7.33 -7.19
C GLN A 70 2.86 6.46 -7.37
N GLY A 71 2.85 5.57 -8.37
CA GLY A 71 1.78 4.63 -8.60
C GLY A 71 1.57 3.67 -7.42
N LYS A 72 2.66 3.12 -6.87
CA LYS A 72 2.62 2.28 -5.68
C LYS A 72 2.15 3.05 -4.44
N GLY A 73 2.63 4.27 -4.23
CA GLY A 73 2.16 5.13 -3.14
C GLY A 73 0.67 5.44 -3.21
N ARG A 74 0.07 5.52 -4.42
CA ARG A 74 -1.39 5.62 -4.58
C ARG A 74 -2.09 4.32 -4.20
N ARG A 75 -1.56 3.16 -4.63
CA ARG A 75 -2.13 1.84 -4.29
C ARG A 75 -2.07 1.52 -2.80
N LEU A 76 -0.94 1.77 -2.13
CA LEU A 76 -0.79 1.57 -0.69
C LEU A 76 -1.82 2.36 0.11
N ARG A 77 -2.07 3.62 -0.26
CA ARG A 77 -3.11 4.45 0.37
C ARG A 77 -4.51 3.92 0.11
N HIS A 78 -4.79 3.46 -1.11
CA HIS A 78 -6.08 2.86 -1.44
C HIS A 78 -6.34 1.60 -0.61
N VAL A 79 -5.38 0.68 -0.55
CA VAL A 79 -5.45 -0.54 0.28
C VAL A 79 -5.65 -0.19 1.75
N ALA A 80 -4.87 0.75 2.29
CA ALA A 80 -5.01 1.17 3.68
C ALA A 80 -6.40 1.74 3.98
N ARG A 81 -6.94 2.56 3.09
CA ARG A 81 -8.30 3.13 3.23
C ARG A 81 -9.36 2.05 3.17
N THR A 82 -9.24 1.10 2.25
CA THR A 82 -10.19 -0.01 2.17
C THR A 82 -10.15 -0.87 3.42
N LEU A 83 -8.97 -1.27 3.90
CA LEU A 83 -8.83 -2.03 5.14
C LEU A 83 -9.35 -1.25 6.35
N HIS A 84 -9.11 0.06 6.39
CA HIS A 84 -9.68 0.94 7.41
C HIS A 84 -11.20 0.91 7.39
N GLU A 85 -11.83 1.18 6.24
CA GLU A 85 -13.29 1.23 6.09
C GLU A 85 -13.95 -0.11 6.42
N SER A 86 -13.38 -1.21 5.93
CA SER A 86 -13.93 -2.55 6.12
C SER A 86 -13.71 -3.12 7.52
N TRP A 87 -12.54 -2.87 8.12
CA TRP A 87 -12.13 -3.62 9.32
C TRP A 87 -11.88 -2.78 10.55
N LEU A 88 -11.49 -1.50 10.42
CA LEU A 88 -11.04 -0.70 11.56
C LEU A 88 -12.07 0.38 11.96
N ARG A 89 -12.79 0.93 10.97
CA ARG A 89 -13.87 1.89 11.18
C ARG A 89 -14.98 1.36 12.08
N PRO A 90 -15.46 0.10 11.95
CA PRO A 90 -16.44 -0.45 12.89
C PRO A 90 -15.96 -0.48 14.35
N HIS A 91 -14.65 -0.45 14.56
CA HIS A 91 -14.02 -0.46 15.87
C HIS A 91 -13.62 0.95 16.36
N GLY A 92 -14.12 2.01 15.72
CA GLY A 92 -13.88 3.40 16.15
C GLY A 92 -12.48 3.93 15.86
N VAL A 93 -11.67 3.20 15.07
CA VAL A 93 -10.36 3.69 14.61
C VAL A 93 -10.58 4.76 13.54
N ARG A 94 -9.91 5.90 13.68
CA ARG A 94 -9.90 6.99 12.68
C ARG A 94 -8.63 6.91 11.85
N LEU A 95 -8.75 7.15 10.54
CA LEU A 95 -7.62 7.25 9.62
C LEU A 95 -7.41 8.71 9.20
N ARG A 96 -6.16 9.17 9.22
CA ARG A 96 -5.71 10.44 8.64
C ARG A 96 -4.53 10.18 7.71
N GLU A 97 -4.52 10.82 6.54
CA GLU A 97 -3.46 10.69 5.55
C GLU A 97 -2.74 12.05 5.36
N GLU A 98 -1.43 12.10 5.55
CA GLU A 98 -0.63 13.33 5.38
C GLU A 98 0.75 13.03 4.78
N ALA A 99 1.08 13.64 3.64
CA ALA A 99 2.42 13.61 3.06
C ALA A 99 3.08 12.20 2.99
N GLY A 100 2.30 11.16 2.67
CA GLY A 100 2.79 9.77 2.63
C GLY A 100 2.81 9.05 3.98
N ARG A 101 2.32 9.67 5.05
CA ARG A 101 2.06 9.06 6.36
C ARG A 101 0.59 8.71 6.49
N LEU A 102 0.31 7.53 7.04
CA LEU A 102 -1.01 7.10 7.48
C LEU A 102 -1.03 7.07 9.00
N THR A 103 -1.97 7.77 9.61
CA THR A 103 -2.13 7.79 11.06
C THR A 103 -3.47 7.16 11.43
N PHE A 104 -3.40 6.03 12.12
CA PHE A 104 -4.55 5.35 12.72
C PHE A 104 -4.67 5.78 14.17
N SER A 105 -5.80 6.36 14.56
CA SER A 105 -6.07 6.82 15.92
C SER A 105 -7.18 6.01 16.54
N HIS A 106 -6.91 5.35 17.66
CA HIS A 106 -7.88 4.62 18.46
C HIS A 106 -7.96 5.23 19.87
N PRO A 107 -9.16 5.40 20.46
CA PRO A 107 -9.31 6.03 21.78
C PRO A 107 -8.52 5.35 22.90
N VAL A 108 -8.35 4.02 22.86
CA VAL A 108 -7.68 3.24 23.92
C VAL A 108 -6.21 2.95 23.59
N LEU A 109 -5.88 2.74 22.32
CA LEU A 109 -4.54 2.30 21.90
C LEU A 109 -3.63 3.47 21.52
N GLY A 110 -4.18 4.70 21.50
CA GLY A 110 -3.47 5.87 21.04
C GLY A 110 -3.34 5.91 19.52
N ARG A 111 -2.18 6.35 19.04
CA ARG A 111 -1.91 6.56 17.61
C ARG A 111 -0.90 5.56 17.10
N THR A 112 -1.19 4.95 15.96
CA THR A 112 -0.27 4.14 15.18
C THR A 112 0.01 4.84 13.86
N GLU A 113 1.28 5.00 13.54
CA GLU A 113 1.71 5.70 12.33
C GLU A 113 2.42 4.73 11.39
N LEU A 114 2.04 4.78 10.12
CA LEU A 114 2.70 4.05 9.05
C LEU A 114 3.24 5.07 8.05
N VAL A 115 4.56 5.15 7.95
CA VAL A 115 5.24 6.00 6.96
C VAL A 115 5.38 5.19 5.68
N LEU A 116 4.67 5.59 4.62
CA LEU A 116 4.75 4.92 3.33
C LEU A 116 5.98 5.42 2.58
N CYS A 117 6.99 4.56 2.48
CA CYS A 117 8.05 4.71 1.51
C CYS A 117 7.69 3.84 0.30
N PRO A 118 7.26 4.39 -0.85
CA PRO A 118 6.79 3.55 -1.95
C PRO A 118 7.85 2.55 -2.46
N MET A 119 9.13 2.85 -2.29
CA MET A 119 10.22 1.94 -2.64
C MET A 119 10.36 0.75 -1.68
N HIS A 120 9.98 0.89 -0.42
CA HIS A 120 10.27 -0.13 0.61
C HIS A 120 9.03 -0.71 1.26
N THR A 121 8.00 0.10 1.47
CA THR A 121 6.73 -0.33 2.05
C THR A 121 6.02 -1.27 1.10
N LEU A 122 5.78 -2.48 1.55
CA LEU A 122 5.00 -3.50 0.88
C LEU A 122 3.51 -3.32 1.18
N HIS A 123 2.64 -3.83 0.31
CA HIS A 123 1.21 -3.85 0.59
C HIS A 123 0.92 -4.77 1.79
N THR A 124 1.70 -5.83 1.94
CA THR A 124 1.67 -6.72 3.12
C THR A 124 2.03 -5.99 4.43
N ASP A 125 2.89 -4.97 4.42
CA ASP A 125 3.16 -4.16 5.63
C ASP A 125 1.90 -3.39 6.09
N VAL A 126 1.14 -2.86 5.12
CA VAL A 126 -0.13 -2.17 5.38
C VAL A 126 -1.15 -3.16 5.95
N TRP A 127 -1.21 -4.36 5.40
CA TRP A 127 -2.06 -5.44 5.88
C TRP A 127 -1.75 -5.82 7.33
N ASP A 128 -0.51 -6.18 7.61
CA ASP A 128 -0.09 -6.65 8.92
C ASP A 128 -0.31 -5.56 9.99
N THR A 129 -0.08 -4.29 9.64
CA THR A 129 -0.41 -3.15 10.50
C THR A 129 -1.92 -3.09 10.81
N CYS A 130 -2.78 -3.20 9.80
CA CYS A 130 -4.23 -3.19 9.98
C CYS A 130 -4.75 -4.41 10.76
N VAL A 131 -4.20 -5.62 10.52
CA VAL A 131 -4.54 -6.82 11.29
C VAL A 131 -4.18 -6.62 12.76
N ARG A 132 -2.96 -6.16 13.04
CA ARG A 132 -2.51 -5.92 14.41
C ARG A 132 -3.39 -4.89 15.12
N LEU A 133 -3.76 -3.81 14.43
CA LEU A 133 -4.70 -2.82 14.97
C LEU A 133 -6.07 -3.42 15.25
N ARG A 134 -6.62 -4.23 14.34
CA ARG A 134 -7.90 -4.91 14.52
C ARG A 134 -7.87 -5.84 15.72
N GLU A 135 -6.83 -6.67 15.85
CA GLU A 135 -6.67 -7.59 16.97
C GLU A 135 -6.52 -6.85 18.30
N LEU A 136 -5.65 -5.82 18.35
CA LEU A 136 -5.49 -5.00 19.54
C LEU A 136 -6.80 -4.33 19.92
N THR A 137 -7.57 -3.85 18.95
CA THR A 137 -8.85 -3.18 19.21
C THR A 137 -9.90 -4.18 19.71
N ALA A 138 -9.96 -5.37 19.12
CA ALA A 138 -10.86 -6.43 19.57
C ALA A 138 -10.58 -6.87 21.02
N ARG A 139 -9.30 -6.91 21.43
CA ARG A 139 -8.88 -7.29 22.79
C ARG A 139 -9.18 -6.21 23.84
N ASN A 140 -9.15 -4.94 23.46
CA ASN A 140 -9.33 -3.82 24.38
C ASN A 140 -10.77 -3.28 24.42
N GLY A 141 -11.67 -3.88 23.63
CA GLY A 141 -13.08 -3.48 23.52
C GLY A 141 -13.28 -2.12 22.85
N PRO A 142 -14.49 -1.81 22.37
CA PRO A 142 -14.83 -0.41 22.09
C PRO A 142 -14.69 0.35 23.41
N ALA A 143 -14.13 1.57 23.36
CA ALA A 143 -14.28 2.51 24.47
C ALA A 143 -15.79 2.65 24.70
N GLY A 144 -16.30 2.01 25.76
CA GLY A 144 -17.70 2.17 26.15
C GLY A 144 -18.00 3.66 26.30
N PRO A 145 -19.24 4.10 26.04
CA PRO A 145 -19.60 5.48 26.32
C PRO A 145 -19.30 5.74 27.80
N GLY A 146 -18.33 6.62 28.06
CA GLY A 146 -17.96 7.02 29.41
C GLY A 146 -19.20 7.56 30.12
N HIS A 147 -19.46 7.00 31.30
CA HIS A 147 -20.33 7.58 32.32
C HIS A 147 -19.85 8.95 32.76
#